data_AF-A0A2P6MYF3-F1
#
_entry.id   AF-A0A2P6MYF3-F1
#
_cell.length_a   1.000
_cell.length_b   1.000
_cell.length_c   1.000
_cell.angle_alpha   90.00
_cell.angle_beta   90.00
_cell.angle_gamma   90.00
#
_symmetry.space_group_name_H-M   'P 1'
#
loop_
_entity.id
_entity.type
_entity.pdbx_description
1 polymer ?
#
loop_
_entity_poly.entity_id
_entity_poly.type
_entity_poly.pdbx_seq_one_letter_code
_entity_poly.pdbx_strand_id
1 'polypeptide(L)'
;MKRPEEEPVVENQQGEEDSSIGPPKPKKRKELKFEKLYLEHIPNAENYEKSYMHRDVVTHLAITKKTEFIITASQDGHVKFWKKQPTGVEFVKHFRAHVAAVHGIVCSSDGKILCSISADQTFKLYDILNYDMINMSKLDFVPGLCEFITSDGSILAISEATGGAIHIFDTRGEIKKSMKYNEPYNSVVSCDEKGMIEYWSAEDFKIPTDLDYKYKSETDLYDLAKSKTFGTSLSISLDGEMFALMGRDRQVRVFRYRKGTLYRKYDESLSVMNKMQKEDGGESEGYKLDTMEFGRRMTVEQELEVSWNSAVPPPPANVVFDESGNFIVYATMIGIKVVNLYTNKAVALLGKPELNNRFLYIDMYQGKIKGAVLSENLNRNAEYDPTIFCSSFKKNRFYMFTRRSPADSEDNGVGRDVLNERPTKEEEALMTKPMSRRLGRTAIVHTTKGDIHIRLFPDECPKTVENFTVHSKNGYYSNCVFHRVIKGFMIQTGDPLGDGTGGSSIWGHDFEDEFDRSLKHDRAFTVSMANTGAANSNGSQFFITTVAHSALDNKHTVFGRVTDGQDVVTSIEGVKTDKQDKPLDDIKIVSISIGYKEEK
;
A
#
# COMPACT_ATOMS: atom_id res chain seq x y z
N MET A 1 41.55 -40.11 24.54
CA MET A 1 40.80 -40.53 23.35
C MET A 1 39.46 -41.15 23.78
N LYS A 2 38.35 -40.44 23.55
CA LYS A 2 36.99 -40.99 23.44
C LYS A 2 36.30 -40.16 22.36
N ARG A 3 35.70 -40.81 21.36
CA ARG A 3 34.86 -40.14 20.35
C ARG A 3 33.40 -40.11 20.85
N PRO A 4 32.61 -39.07 20.55
CA PRO A 4 31.16 -39.13 20.64
C PRO A 4 30.58 -40.04 19.55
N GLU A 5 29.34 -40.48 19.75
CA GLU A 5 28.59 -41.39 18.87
C GLU A 5 27.86 -40.59 17.77
N GLU A 6 27.73 -41.18 16.58
CA GLU A 6 26.94 -40.64 15.46
C GLU A 6 25.54 -41.27 15.47
N GLU A 7 24.49 -40.45 15.38
CA GLU A 7 23.12 -40.95 15.15
C GLU A 7 22.93 -41.38 13.68
N PRO A 8 22.16 -42.45 13.42
CA PRO A 8 22.15 -43.09 12.10
C PRO A 8 21.31 -42.36 11.04
N VAL A 9 21.83 -42.37 9.81
CA VAL A 9 21.12 -41.98 8.60
C VAL A 9 20.01 -42.97 8.28
N VAL A 10 18.78 -42.49 8.08
CA VAL A 10 17.66 -43.31 7.58
C VAL A 10 17.54 -43.15 6.07
N GLU A 11 18.08 -44.11 5.33
CA GLU A 11 17.77 -44.29 3.91
C GLU A 11 16.34 -44.84 3.75
N ASN A 12 15.52 -44.19 2.93
CA ASN A 12 14.25 -44.76 2.48
C ASN A 12 14.43 -45.36 1.08
N GLN A 13 14.60 -46.68 1.02
CA GLN A 13 14.49 -47.45 -0.22
C GLN A 13 13.01 -47.59 -0.62
N GLN A 14 12.74 -47.61 -1.92
CA GLN A 14 11.41 -47.88 -2.47
C GLN A 14 11.23 -49.37 -2.73
N GLY A 15 10.02 -49.88 -2.51
CA GLY A 15 9.53 -51.09 -3.17
C GLY A 15 8.88 -52.12 -2.27
N GLU A 16 7.58 -51.95 -2.02
CA GLU A 16 6.67 -53.10 -1.95
C GLU A 16 5.24 -52.63 -2.28
N GLU A 17 4.54 -53.40 -3.10
CA GLU A 17 3.16 -53.11 -3.52
C GLU A 17 2.18 -53.67 -2.48
N ASP A 18 1.34 -52.82 -1.88
CA ASP A 18 0.14 -53.30 -1.21
C ASP A 18 -1.08 -52.44 -1.58
N SER A 19 -2.15 -53.11 -1.98
CA SER A 19 -3.31 -52.53 -2.64
C SER A 19 -4.40 -52.18 -1.64
N SER A 20 -4.32 -50.97 -1.06
CA SER A 20 -5.41 -50.41 -0.27
C SER A 20 -5.79 -48.99 -0.72
N ILE A 21 -6.95 -48.88 -1.40
CA ILE A 21 -7.53 -47.60 -1.83
C ILE A 21 -8.20 -46.93 -0.62
N GLY A 22 -7.40 -46.32 0.25
CA GLY A 22 -7.87 -45.35 1.23
C GLY A 22 -7.70 -43.91 0.71
N PRO A 23 -8.52 -42.94 1.15
CA PRO A 23 -8.27 -41.53 0.85
C PRO A 23 -6.88 -41.12 1.37
N PRO A 24 -6.12 -40.31 0.60
CA PRO A 24 -4.74 -40.01 0.96
C PRO A 24 -4.66 -39.33 2.33
N LYS A 25 -3.90 -39.93 3.25
CA LYS A 25 -3.67 -39.36 4.59
C LYS A 25 -3.19 -37.91 4.43
N PRO A 26 -3.81 -36.93 5.12
CA PRO A 26 -3.42 -35.53 4.95
C PRO A 26 -1.96 -35.35 5.35
N LYS A 27 -1.15 -34.85 4.41
CA LYS A 27 0.27 -34.55 4.66
C LYS A 27 0.35 -33.58 5.84
N LYS A 28 1.12 -33.94 6.88
CA LYS A 28 1.34 -33.07 8.05
C LYS A 28 1.76 -31.68 7.56
N ARG A 29 0.99 -30.66 7.96
CA ARG A 29 1.26 -29.26 7.62
C ARG A 29 2.64 -28.89 8.16
N LYS A 30 3.48 -28.28 7.32
CA LYS A 30 4.73 -27.67 7.81
C LYS A 30 4.33 -26.44 8.63
N GLU A 31 4.74 -26.41 9.88
CA GLU A 31 4.51 -25.31 10.82
C GLU A 31 5.86 -24.78 11.26
N LEU A 32 6.04 -23.46 11.22
CA LEU A 32 7.29 -22.84 11.64
C LEU A 32 7.33 -22.82 13.18
N LYS A 33 8.43 -23.28 13.78
CA LYS A 33 8.58 -23.26 15.24
C LYS A 33 8.52 -21.81 15.73
N PHE A 34 7.63 -21.52 16.68
CA PHE A 34 7.35 -20.17 17.19
C PHE A 34 6.76 -19.18 16.17
N GLU A 35 6.10 -19.65 15.09
CA GLU A 35 5.50 -18.78 14.05
C GLU A 35 4.67 -17.60 14.59
N LYS A 36 3.89 -17.82 15.65
CA LYS A 36 3.09 -16.76 16.30
C LYS A 36 3.93 -15.59 16.81
N LEU A 37 5.09 -15.87 17.44
CA LEU A 37 5.99 -14.84 17.97
C LEU A 37 6.61 -14.02 16.83
N TYR A 38 7.02 -14.67 15.74
CA TYR A 38 7.51 -13.94 14.58
C TYR A 38 6.41 -13.08 13.94
N LEU A 39 5.18 -13.59 13.84
CA LEU A 39 4.01 -12.84 13.34
C LEU A 39 3.59 -11.69 14.27
N GLU A 40 3.96 -11.69 15.55
CA GLU A 40 3.83 -10.53 16.44
C GLU A 40 4.80 -9.40 16.07
N HIS A 41 5.96 -9.73 15.48
CA HIS A 41 6.96 -8.78 14.97
C HIS A 41 6.74 -8.40 13.49
N ILE A 42 5.56 -8.64 12.91
CA ILE A 42 5.20 -8.26 11.54
C ILE A 42 3.99 -7.29 11.55
N PRO A 43 3.95 -6.22 10.72
CA PRO A 43 2.75 -5.40 10.51
C PRO A 43 1.61 -6.21 9.89
N ASN A 44 0.39 -6.02 10.37
CA ASN A 44 -0.78 -6.79 9.92
C ASN A 44 -2.01 -5.92 9.58
N ALA A 45 -1.92 -4.59 9.67
CA ALA A 45 -3.00 -3.71 9.24
C ALA A 45 -3.04 -3.58 7.71
N GLU A 46 -4.22 -3.76 7.09
CA GLU A 46 -4.37 -3.67 5.63
C GLU A 46 -4.20 -2.24 5.09
N ASN A 47 -4.45 -1.22 5.91
CA ASN A 47 -4.26 0.19 5.57
C ASN A 47 -2.97 0.74 6.23
N TYR A 48 -2.39 1.78 5.65
CA TYR A 48 -1.30 2.50 6.32
C TYR A 48 -1.87 3.33 7.47
N GLU A 49 -1.17 3.35 8.60
CA GLU A 49 -1.54 4.14 9.78
C GLU A 49 -1.34 5.64 9.52
N LYS A 50 -0.14 6.03 9.02
CA LYS A 50 0.19 7.42 8.70
C LYS A 50 0.99 7.55 7.40
N SER A 51 0.91 8.70 6.76
CA SER A 51 1.77 9.10 5.64
C SER A 51 2.37 10.49 5.85
N TYR A 52 3.55 10.74 5.29
CA TYR A 52 4.35 11.95 5.51
C TYR A 52 4.91 12.47 4.18
N MET A 53 5.04 13.79 4.04
CA MET A 53 5.33 14.48 2.77
C MET A 53 6.80 14.91 2.56
N HIS A 54 7.21 14.82 1.30
CA HIS A 54 8.27 15.60 0.66
C HIS A 54 7.64 16.65 -0.26
N ARG A 55 8.47 17.53 -0.84
CA ARG A 55 8.03 18.48 -1.86
C ARG A 55 7.89 17.85 -3.24
N ASP A 56 8.71 16.85 -3.52
CA ASP A 56 8.70 16.05 -4.75
C ASP A 56 8.61 14.55 -4.42
N VAL A 57 8.47 13.72 -5.45
CA VAL A 57 8.30 12.26 -5.37
C VAL A 57 9.35 11.61 -4.47
N VAL A 58 8.90 10.86 -3.46
CA VAL A 58 9.80 10.06 -2.60
C VAL A 58 10.21 8.83 -3.39
N THR A 59 11.52 8.65 -3.56
CA THR A 59 12.09 7.54 -4.33
C THR A 59 12.57 6.45 -3.40
N HIS A 60 13.54 6.76 -2.53
CA HIS A 60 14.25 5.78 -1.71
C HIS A 60 13.99 5.95 -0.21
N LEU A 61 14.15 4.84 0.50
CA LEU A 61 14.05 4.71 1.94
C LEU A 61 15.25 3.90 2.46
N ALA A 62 15.71 4.22 3.66
CA ALA A 62 16.65 3.39 4.42
C ALA A 62 16.37 3.51 5.92
N ILE A 63 16.39 2.40 6.65
CA ILE A 63 16.12 2.34 8.08
C ILE A 63 17.36 1.86 8.84
N THR A 64 17.68 2.58 9.91
CA THR A 64 18.74 2.19 10.84
C THR A 64 18.15 1.42 12.02
N LYS A 65 18.31 0.09 12.00
CA LYS A 65 17.75 -0.78 13.05
C LYS A 65 18.31 -0.48 14.46
N LYS A 66 19.60 -0.11 14.55
CA LYS A 66 20.32 0.17 15.80
C LYS A 66 20.09 1.58 16.35
N THR A 67 19.88 2.58 15.49
CA THR A 67 19.76 4.00 15.87
C THR A 67 18.35 4.57 15.67
N GLU A 68 17.42 3.78 15.13
CA GLU A 68 15.98 4.02 15.05
C GLU A 68 15.58 5.24 14.17
N PHE A 69 16.41 5.59 13.18
CA PHE A 69 16.10 6.59 12.16
C PHE A 69 15.57 5.96 10.88
N ILE A 70 14.53 6.59 10.32
CA ILE A 70 14.05 6.41 8.96
C ILE A 70 14.64 7.55 8.15
N ILE A 71 15.23 7.21 7.00
CA ILE A 71 15.85 8.16 6.09
C ILE A 71 15.16 8.02 4.74
N THR A 72 14.87 9.16 4.12
CA THR A 72 14.06 9.26 2.91
C THR A 72 14.76 10.17 1.91
N ALA A 73 14.72 9.81 0.63
CA ALA A 73 15.21 10.65 -0.45
C ALA A 73 14.11 10.91 -1.49
N SER A 74 14.08 12.14 -2.03
CA SER A 74 13.16 12.52 -3.11
C SER A 74 13.88 12.84 -4.42
N GLN A 75 13.09 12.84 -5.50
CA GLN A 75 13.53 13.04 -6.88
C GLN A 75 14.15 14.44 -7.14
N ASP A 76 13.86 15.42 -6.29
CA ASP A 76 14.42 16.79 -6.29
C ASP A 76 15.82 16.89 -5.66
N GLY A 77 16.41 15.79 -5.20
CA GLY A 77 17.73 15.79 -4.56
C GLY A 77 17.68 16.04 -3.04
N HIS A 78 16.50 16.04 -2.43
CA HIS A 78 16.37 16.28 -0.99
C HIS A 78 16.43 14.97 -0.18
N VAL A 79 17.14 14.99 0.96
CA VAL A 79 17.22 13.87 1.91
C VAL A 79 16.68 14.35 3.26
N LYS A 80 15.80 13.56 3.88
CA LYS A 80 15.23 13.84 5.21
C LYS A 80 15.44 12.69 6.17
N PHE A 81 15.68 13.07 7.42
CA PHE A 81 15.87 12.21 8.57
C PHE A 81 14.66 12.32 9.49
N TRP A 82 14.16 11.16 9.91
CA TRP A 82 13.01 11.03 10.79
C TRP A 82 13.35 10.06 11.91
N LYS A 83 12.92 10.33 13.14
CA LYS A 83 13.08 9.43 14.27
C LYS A 83 11.82 8.59 14.43
N LYS A 84 11.95 7.27 14.62
CA LYS A 84 10.80 6.42 14.97
C LYS A 84 10.26 6.82 16.34
N GLN A 85 8.96 7.11 16.41
CA GLN A 85 8.24 7.39 17.66
C GLN A 85 7.27 6.25 17.97
N PRO A 86 6.71 6.15 19.20
CA PRO A 86 5.72 5.12 19.55
C PRO A 86 4.52 5.09 18.58
N THR A 87 4.05 6.28 18.19
CA THR A 87 3.06 6.50 17.13
C THR A 87 3.66 7.45 16.08
N GLY A 88 3.71 7.00 14.83
CA GLY A 88 4.29 7.80 13.74
C GLY A 88 5.82 7.94 13.77
N VAL A 89 6.29 8.99 13.10
CA VAL A 89 7.69 9.44 13.09
C VAL A 89 7.77 10.95 13.35
N GLU A 90 8.87 11.38 13.95
CA GLU A 90 9.21 12.78 14.17
C GLU A 90 10.19 13.25 13.10
N PHE A 91 9.98 14.46 12.55
CA PHE A 91 10.93 15.07 11.63
C PHE A 91 12.15 15.63 12.38
N VAL A 92 13.36 15.23 11.98
CA VAL A 92 14.61 15.59 12.67
C VAL A 92 15.42 16.60 11.88
N LYS A 93 15.75 16.27 10.63
CA LYS A 93 16.66 17.07 9.79
C LYS A 93 16.29 16.95 8.32
N HIS A 94 16.50 18.04 7.59
CA HIS A 94 16.38 18.09 6.14
C HIS A 94 17.68 18.60 5.54
N PHE A 95 18.19 17.87 4.55
CA PHE A 95 19.30 18.28 3.71
C PHE A 95 18.81 18.49 2.27
N ARG A 96 19.14 19.65 1.69
CA ARG A 96 19.20 19.79 0.23
C ARG A 96 20.48 19.10 -0.24
N ALA A 97 20.43 17.77 -0.27
CA ALA A 97 21.58 16.92 -0.45
C ALA A 97 22.19 17.10 -1.84
N HIS A 98 21.40 17.06 -2.90
CA HIS A 98 21.87 17.04 -4.28
C HIS A 98 21.20 18.13 -5.13
N VAL A 99 21.81 18.44 -6.27
CA VAL A 99 21.23 19.37 -7.26
C VAL A 99 20.47 18.65 -8.37
N ALA A 100 20.55 17.32 -8.40
CA ALA A 100 19.80 16.43 -9.29
C ALA A 100 19.23 15.23 -8.50
N ALA A 101 18.54 14.33 -9.19
CA ALA A 101 17.85 13.20 -8.56
C ALA A 101 18.80 12.27 -7.76
N VAL A 102 18.32 11.81 -6.61
CA VAL A 102 19.03 10.80 -5.80
C VAL A 102 18.84 9.42 -6.44
N HIS A 103 19.94 8.76 -6.79
CA HIS A 103 19.97 7.42 -7.38
C HIS A 103 19.97 6.29 -6.35
N GLY A 104 20.35 6.59 -5.11
CA GLY A 104 20.37 5.61 -4.02
C GLY A 104 20.76 6.25 -2.69
N ILE A 105 20.33 5.60 -1.62
CA ILE A 105 20.80 5.85 -0.25
C ILE A 105 21.07 4.51 0.43
N VAL A 106 22.07 4.46 1.32
CA VAL A 106 22.42 3.26 2.09
C VAL A 106 22.96 3.65 3.46
N CYS A 107 22.61 2.89 4.49
CA CYS A 107 23.16 3.02 5.84
C CYS A 107 24.23 1.96 6.09
N SER A 108 25.23 2.26 6.91
CA SER A 108 26.19 1.28 7.45
C SER A 108 25.47 0.26 8.34
N SER A 109 26.02 -0.96 8.47
CA SER A 109 25.40 -2.01 9.29
C SER A 109 25.33 -1.66 10.79
N ASP A 110 26.20 -0.77 11.27
CA ASP A 110 26.12 -0.20 12.62
C ASP A 110 25.06 0.90 12.78
N GLY A 111 24.50 1.41 11.68
CA GLY A 111 23.47 2.45 11.66
C GLY A 111 23.95 3.86 12.01
N LYS A 112 25.26 4.14 11.92
CA LYS A 112 25.83 5.47 12.23
C LYS A 112 26.09 6.34 11.01
N ILE A 113 26.37 5.75 9.84
CA ILE A 113 26.73 6.48 8.62
C ILE A 113 25.68 6.24 7.53
N LEU A 114 25.25 7.33 6.88
CA LEU A 114 24.46 7.29 5.65
C LEU A 114 25.36 7.68 4.47
N CYS A 115 25.20 7.01 3.33
CA CYS A 115 25.64 7.51 2.03
C CYS A 115 24.42 7.87 1.16
N SER A 116 24.50 8.98 0.41
CA SER A 116 23.60 9.29 -0.70
C SER A 116 24.39 9.52 -2.00
N ILE A 117 23.87 9.00 -3.11
CA ILE A 117 24.43 9.16 -4.47
C ILE A 117 23.42 9.83 -5.41
N SER A 118 23.89 10.57 -6.42
CA SER A 118 23.01 11.31 -7.32
C SER A 118 23.51 11.39 -8.77
N ALA A 119 22.57 11.62 -9.68
CA ALA A 119 22.80 12.06 -11.06
C ALA A 119 23.74 13.27 -11.19
N ASP A 120 23.94 14.07 -10.13
CA ASP A 120 24.88 15.21 -10.12
C ASP A 120 26.37 14.82 -10.05
N GLN A 121 26.68 13.53 -10.19
CA GLN A 121 28.04 12.98 -10.11
C GLN A 121 28.70 13.22 -8.75
N THR A 122 27.92 13.23 -7.67
CA THR A 122 28.47 13.28 -6.30
C THR A 122 27.94 12.14 -5.44
N PHE A 123 28.74 11.81 -4.43
CA PHE A 123 28.27 11.11 -3.25
C PHE A 123 28.49 11.94 -1.99
N LYS A 124 27.64 11.75 -1.00
CA LYS A 124 27.69 12.47 0.28
C LYS A 124 27.54 11.50 1.42
N LEU A 125 28.35 11.71 2.45
CA LEU A 125 28.31 10.93 3.69
C LEU A 125 27.75 11.80 4.81
N TYR A 126 26.96 11.19 5.68
CA TYR A 126 26.32 11.85 6.82
C TYR A 126 26.50 11.03 8.08
N ASP A 127 26.75 11.72 9.19
CA ASP A 127 26.62 11.17 10.53
C ASP A 127 25.14 11.21 10.92
N ILE A 128 24.56 10.03 11.13
CA ILE A 128 23.13 9.85 11.43
C ILE A 128 22.78 10.31 12.85
N LEU A 129 23.73 10.26 13.79
CA LEU A 129 23.52 10.62 15.19
C LEU A 129 23.71 12.11 15.44
N ASN A 130 24.69 12.73 14.77
CA ASN A 130 24.98 14.15 14.88
C ASN A 130 24.20 15.03 13.88
N TYR A 131 23.47 14.41 12.94
CA TYR A 131 22.65 15.10 11.93
C TYR A 131 23.44 16.05 11.03
N ASP A 132 24.65 15.65 10.66
CA ASP A 132 25.60 16.46 9.89
C ASP A 132 26.14 15.70 8.66
N MET A 133 26.41 16.44 7.59
CA MET A 133 27.05 15.94 6.38
C MET A 133 28.57 15.98 6.59
N ILE A 134 29.18 14.81 6.76
CA ILE A 134 30.61 14.67 7.10
C ILE A 134 31.54 14.77 5.88
N ASN A 135 31.08 14.38 4.69
CA ASN A 135 31.89 14.42 3.47
C ASN A 135 31.03 14.62 2.22
N MET A 136 31.62 15.23 1.20
CA MET A 136 31.07 15.36 -0.15
C MET A 136 32.19 15.15 -1.16
N SER A 137 32.04 14.14 -2.01
CA SER A 137 33.01 13.78 -3.03
C SER A 137 32.38 13.85 -4.41
N LYS A 138 33.10 14.43 -5.37
CA LYS A 138 32.74 14.38 -6.78
C LYS A 138 33.32 13.12 -7.43
N LEU A 139 32.55 12.55 -8.34
CA LEU A 139 32.87 11.40 -9.17
C LEU A 139 33.09 11.87 -10.62
N ASP A 140 33.96 11.16 -11.35
CA ASP A 140 34.15 11.39 -12.79
C ASP A 140 33.11 10.64 -13.66
N PHE A 141 32.15 9.99 -13.01
CA PHE A 141 31.09 9.18 -13.60
C PHE A 141 29.75 9.43 -12.87
N VAL A 142 28.64 9.04 -13.51
CA VAL A 142 27.32 9.06 -12.85
C VAL A 142 27.17 7.80 -11.99
N PRO A 143 27.00 7.90 -10.66
CA PRO A 143 26.85 6.74 -9.79
C PRO A 143 25.50 6.06 -10.04
N GLY A 144 25.49 4.72 -10.03
CA GLY A 144 24.28 3.90 -10.18
C GLY A 144 23.76 3.42 -8.84
N LEU A 145 24.61 2.75 -8.05
CA LEU A 145 24.27 2.16 -6.75
C LEU A 145 25.43 2.34 -5.77
N CYS A 146 25.12 2.28 -4.48
CA CYS A 146 26.09 2.38 -3.40
C CYS A 146 25.79 1.37 -2.28
N GLU A 147 26.83 0.81 -1.68
CA GLU A 147 26.73 -0.13 -0.55
C GLU A 147 27.98 -0.02 0.34
N PHE A 148 27.80 -0.02 1.66
CA PHE A 148 28.93 -0.16 2.58
C PHE A 148 29.36 -1.63 2.67
N ILE A 149 30.65 -1.89 2.51
CA ILE A 149 31.20 -3.25 2.50
C ILE A 149 31.95 -3.60 3.79
N THR A 150 31.88 -2.72 4.78
CA THR A 150 32.32 -2.95 6.15
C THR A 150 31.19 -2.54 7.11
N SER A 151 31.09 -3.22 8.26
CA SER A 151 30.00 -2.98 9.22
C SER A 151 30.05 -1.61 9.90
N ASP A 152 31.25 -1.02 10.00
CA ASP A 152 31.51 0.33 10.52
C ASP A 152 31.30 1.45 9.48
N GLY A 153 31.05 1.09 8.22
CA GLY A 153 30.89 2.05 7.11
C GLY A 153 32.18 2.73 6.65
N SER A 154 33.36 2.22 7.02
CA SER A 154 34.66 2.75 6.57
C SER A 154 34.88 2.59 5.06
N ILE A 155 34.48 1.47 4.45
CA ILE A 155 34.65 1.22 3.01
C ILE A 155 33.29 1.23 2.28
N LEU A 156 33.21 2.05 1.23
CA LEU A 156 32.03 2.25 0.41
C LEU A 156 32.25 1.78 -1.04
N ALA A 157 31.43 0.87 -1.54
CA ALA A 157 31.35 0.51 -2.95
C ALA A 157 30.34 1.42 -3.67
N ILE A 158 30.70 1.96 -4.84
CA ILE A 158 29.77 2.67 -5.74
C ILE A 158 29.89 2.10 -7.16
N SER A 159 28.80 1.63 -7.77
CA SER A 159 28.81 1.25 -9.18
C SER A 159 28.63 2.46 -10.10
N GLU A 160 29.14 2.38 -11.32
CA GLU A 160 28.73 3.28 -12.39
C GLU A 160 27.27 3.00 -12.80
N ALA A 161 26.51 4.03 -13.15
CA ALA A 161 25.18 3.89 -13.75
C ALA A 161 25.27 3.34 -15.19
N THR A 162 26.36 3.68 -15.89
CA THR A 162 26.68 3.25 -17.26
C THR A 162 28.16 2.86 -17.30
N GLY A 163 28.48 1.60 -17.64
CA GLY A 163 29.86 1.10 -17.73
C GLY A 163 30.11 -0.16 -16.90
N GLY A 164 29.40 -0.32 -15.78
CA GLY A 164 29.41 -1.54 -14.96
C GLY A 164 30.66 -1.74 -14.10
N ALA A 165 31.62 -0.80 -14.13
CA ALA A 165 32.69 -0.77 -13.15
C ALA A 165 32.13 -0.46 -11.74
N ILE A 166 32.89 -0.86 -10.73
CA ILE A 166 32.67 -0.44 -9.35
C ILE A 166 33.89 0.38 -8.93
N HIS A 167 33.63 1.44 -8.17
CA HIS A 167 34.63 2.26 -7.55
C HIS A 167 34.45 2.05 -6.06
N ILE A 168 35.34 1.26 -5.48
CA ILE A 168 35.44 1.08 -4.03
C ILE A 168 36.25 2.26 -3.52
N PHE A 169 35.63 3.08 -2.68
CA PHE A 169 36.25 4.18 -1.97
C PHE A 169 36.96 3.66 -0.71
N ASP A 170 37.86 2.69 -0.93
CA ASP A 170 39.18 2.57 -0.30
C ASP A 170 40.12 1.54 -1.02
N THR A 171 39.68 0.75 -2.02
CA THR A 171 40.51 0.19 -3.15
C THR A 171 39.74 -0.79 -4.07
N ARG A 172 40.04 -0.76 -5.39
CA ARG A 172 39.19 -1.15 -6.55
C ARG A 172 38.72 -2.63 -6.69
N GLY A 173 37.52 -2.81 -7.27
CA GLY A 173 36.94 -4.05 -7.83
C GLY A 173 35.84 -3.74 -8.87
N GLU A 174 35.25 -4.70 -9.59
CA GLU A 174 34.23 -4.44 -10.66
C GLU A 174 32.91 -5.26 -10.47
N ILE A 175 31.78 -4.83 -11.10
CA ILE A 175 30.50 -5.59 -11.34
C ILE A 175 29.50 -5.78 -10.16
N LYS A 176 28.20 -5.37 -10.17
CA LYS A 176 27.35 -4.51 -11.06
C LYS A 176 25.96 -4.17 -10.39
N LYS A 177 24.91 -3.88 -11.18
CA LYS A 177 23.48 -3.47 -10.96
C LYS A 177 22.66 -3.90 -9.72
N SER A 178 23.14 -4.72 -8.81
CA SER A 178 22.64 -4.77 -7.43
C SER A 178 23.72 -5.37 -6.54
N MET A 179 23.93 -4.85 -5.34
CA MET A 179 24.89 -5.42 -4.40
C MET A 179 24.39 -5.30 -2.96
N LYS A 180 24.73 -6.26 -2.09
CA LYS A 180 24.64 -6.12 -0.62
C LYS A 180 25.79 -6.80 0.09
N TYR A 181 26.20 -6.20 1.20
CA TYR A 181 27.16 -6.77 2.12
C TYR A 181 26.51 -7.81 3.06
N ASN A 182 27.16 -8.96 3.20
CA ASN A 182 26.80 -10.09 4.05
C ASN A 182 27.71 -10.08 5.28
N GLU A 183 27.34 -9.28 6.29
CA GLU A 183 28.15 -9.04 7.50
C GLU A 183 28.61 -10.34 8.21
N PRO A 184 27.77 -11.39 8.42
CA PRO A 184 28.20 -12.65 9.02
C PRO A 184 29.29 -13.41 8.25
N TYR A 185 29.40 -13.20 6.94
CA TYR A 185 30.33 -13.89 6.04
C TYR A 185 31.44 -12.99 5.49
N ASN A 186 31.50 -11.73 5.90
CA ASN A 186 32.42 -10.70 5.41
C ASN A 186 32.54 -10.67 3.87
N SER A 187 31.42 -10.85 3.17
CA SER A 187 31.36 -10.97 1.72
C SER A 187 30.30 -10.06 1.11
N VAL A 188 30.35 -9.83 -0.18
CA VAL A 188 29.35 -9.07 -0.93
C VAL A 188 28.77 -9.98 -2.01
N VAL A 189 27.44 -9.98 -2.10
CA VAL A 189 26.72 -10.60 -3.22
C VAL A 189 26.40 -9.49 -4.21
N SER A 190 26.86 -9.61 -5.46
CA SER A 190 26.52 -8.71 -6.55
C SER A 190 25.73 -9.42 -7.67
N CYS A 191 24.94 -8.66 -8.41
CA CYS A 191 24.21 -9.12 -9.59
C CYS A 191 24.41 -8.19 -10.79
N ASP A 192 24.54 -8.81 -11.96
CA ASP A 192 24.95 -8.19 -13.20
C ASP A 192 23.80 -8.02 -14.22
N GLU A 193 23.98 -7.12 -15.20
CA GLU A 193 22.95 -6.84 -16.22
C GLU A 193 22.63 -8.02 -17.14
N LYS A 194 23.51 -9.03 -17.22
CA LYS A 194 23.29 -10.29 -17.93
C LYS A 194 22.61 -11.34 -17.03
N GLY A 195 22.27 -11.00 -15.79
CA GLY A 195 21.66 -11.91 -14.82
C GLY A 195 22.65 -12.83 -14.12
N MET A 196 23.93 -12.50 -14.11
CA MET A 196 24.95 -13.24 -13.38
C MET A 196 24.94 -12.83 -11.91
N ILE A 197 24.98 -13.79 -10.98
CA ILE A 197 25.19 -13.55 -9.56
C ILE A 197 26.63 -13.93 -9.20
N GLU A 198 27.33 -13.06 -8.49
CA GLU A 198 28.73 -13.24 -8.10
C GLU A 198 28.92 -12.92 -6.61
N TYR A 199 29.87 -13.61 -5.98
CA TYR A 199 30.26 -13.40 -4.59
C TYR A 199 31.72 -12.98 -4.54
N TRP A 200 32.05 -12.02 -3.69
CA TRP A 200 33.43 -11.60 -3.42
C TRP A 200 33.62 -11.24 -1.94
N SER A 201 34.79 -11.54 -1.39
CA SER A 201 35.20 -11.19 -0.03
C SER A 201 35.39 -9.68 0.08
N ALA A 202 34.90 -9.06 1.16
CA ALA A 202 35.14 -7.64 1.42
C ALA A 202 36.59 -7.34 1.85
N GLU A 203 37.37 -8.37 2.20
CA GLU A 203 38.77 -8.23 2.62
C GLU A 203 39.77 -8.26 1.45
N ASP A 204 39.61 -9.20 0.51
CA ASP A 204 40.58 -9.45 -0.56
C ASP A 204 39.99 -9.45 -1.98
N PHE A 205 38.70 -9.16 -2.11
CA PHE A 205 37.92 -9.10 -3.36
C PHE A 205 37.92 -10.40 -4.20
N LYS A 206 38.31 -11.54 -3.62
CA LYS A 206 38.26 -12.87 -4.28
C LYS A 206 36.98 -13.63 -3.91
N ILE A 207 36.72 -14.74 -4.59
CA ILE A 207 35.59 -15.63 -4.26
C ILE A 207 35.74 -16.14 -2.81
N PRO A 208 34.71 -16.04 -1.96
CA PRO A 208 34.76 -16.51 -0.57
C PRO A 208 35.06 -18.02 -0.47
N THR A 209 35.79 -18.43 0.56
CA THR A 209 36.29 -19.81 0.74
C THR A 209 35.37 -20.72 1.57
N ASP A 210 34.37 -20.14 2.22
CA ASP A 210 33.40 -20.74 3.15
C ASP A 210 32.18 -21.40 2.46
N LEU A 211 32.17 -21.41 1.14
CA LEU A 211 31.08 -21.89 0.30
C LEU A 211 31.01 -23.43 0.25
N ASP A 212 29.80 -23.96 0.22
CA ASP A 212 29.49 -25.40 0.18
C ASP A 212 29.60 -26.00 -1.23
N TYR A 213 30.06 -25.22 -2.23
CA TYR A 213 30.22 -25.62 -3.62
C TYR A 213 31.59 -25.18 -4.14
N LYS A 214 32.14 -25.93 -5.11
CA LYS A 214 33.46 -25.65 -5.70
C LYS A 214 33.35 -25.03 -7.09
N TYR A 215 32.32 -25.38 -7.85
CA TYR A 215 32.12 -24.87 -9.20
C TYR A 215 30.76 -24.21 -9.33
N LYS A 216 30.67 -23.03 -9.96
CA LYS A 216 29.40 -22.33 -10.16
C LYS A 216 28.34 -23.21 -10.88
N SER A 217 28.75 -24.21 -11.66
CA SER A 217 27.85 -25.20 -12.31
C SER A 217 27.05 -26.07 -11.33
N GLU A 218 27.46 -26.14 -10.06
CA GLU A 218 26.77 -26.85 -8.98
C GLU A 218 25.63 -26.00 -8.35
N THR A 219 25.43 -24.77 -8.86
CA THR A 219 24.57 -23.74 -8.25
C THR A 219 23.46 -23.27 -9.21
N ASP A 220 22.45 -22.62 -8.64
CA ASP A 220 21.36 -21.97 -9.39
C ASP A 220 21.61 -20.49 -9.66
N LEU A 221 22.83 -19.98 -9.40
CA LEU A 221 23.22 -18.56 -9.53
C LEU A 221 23.08 -17.98 -10.96
N TYR A 222 22.77 -18.84 -11.93
CA TYR A 222 22.46 -18.48 -13.31
C TYR A 222 20.96 -18.37 -13.61
N ASP A 223 20.04 -18.56 -12.66
CA ASP A 223 18.58 -18.56 -12.95
C ASP A 223 18.10 -17.24 -13.58
N LEU A 224 18.65 -16.10 -13.15
CA LEU A 224 18.40 -14.79 -13.77
C LEU A 224 18.90 -14.74 -15.23
N ALA A 225 20.16 -15.13 -15.48
CA ALA A 225 20.73 -15.22 -16.83
C ALA A 225 19.96 -16.19 -17.75
N LYS A 226 19.57 -17.37 -17.24
CA LYS A 226 18.69 -18.33 -17.94
C LYS A 226 17.33 -17.72 -18.28
N SER A 227 16.79 -16.89 -17.38
CA SER A 227 15.55 -16.14 -17.56
C SER A 227 15.72 -14.87 -18.42
N LYS A 228 16.94 -14.57 -18.93
CA LYS A 228 17.30 -13.36 -19.69
C LYS A 228 16.91 -12.05 -18.98
N THR A 229 17.08 -12.03 -17.66
CA THR A 229 16.71 -10.91 -16.79
C THR A 229 17.80 -10.65 -15.76
N PHE A 230 17.75 -9.54 -15.03
CA PHE A 230 18.75 -9.13 -14.04
C PHE A 230 18.11 -8.75 -12.71
N GLY A 231 18.91 -8.79 -11.64
CA GLY A 231 18.51 -8.34 -10.31
C GLY A 231 18.36 -6.81 -10.26
N THR A 232 17.22 -6.33 -9.79
CA THR A 232 16.93 -4.90 -9.59
C THR A 232 17.08 -4.47 -8.13
N SER A 233 17.01 -5.41 -7.20
CA SER A 233 17.27 -5.18 -5.78
C SER A 233 17.68 -6.50 -5.11
N LEU A 234 18.58 -6.41 -4.13
CA LEU A 234 19.08 -7.54 -3.35
C LEU A 234 18.92 -7.23 -1.84
N SER A 235 18.58 -8.26 -1.06
CA SER A 235 18.56 -8.22 0.41
C SER A 235 19.13 -9.53 0.95
N ILE A 236 19.76 -9.49 2.12
CA ILE A 236 20.38 -10.64 2.79
C ILE A 236 19.69 -10.82 4.14
N SER A 237 19.50 -12.07 4.58
CA SER A 237 18.96 -12.38 5.91
C SER A 237 19.97 -12.00 7.01
N LEU A 238 19.48 -11.72 8.22
CA LEU A 238 20.34 -11.23 9.31
C LEU A 238 21.43 -12.24 9.74
N ASP A 239 21.18 -13.52 9.51
CA ASP A 239 22.13 -14.63 9.74
C ASP A 239 23.09 -14.88 8.55
N GLY A 240 22.90 -14.20 7.42
CA GLY A 240 23.71 -14.35 6.21
C GLY A 240 23.46 -15.64 5.41
N GLU A 241 22.59 -16.54 5.88
CA GLU A 241 22.35 -17.86 5.27
C GLU A 241 21.54 -17.81 3.97
N MET A 242 20.77 -16.74 3.77
CA MET A 242 19.93 -16.54 2.59
C MET A 242 20.06 -15.13 2.03
N PHE A 243 19.85 -15.02 0.72
CA PHE A 243 19.65 -13.75 0.06
C PHE A 243 18.48 -13.82 -0.91
N ALA A 244 17.81 -12.68 -1.09
CA ALA A 244 16.64 -12.51 -1.92
C ALA A 244 16.91 -11.46 -2.99
N LEU A 245 16.47 -11.74 -4.21
CA LEU A 245 16.63 -10.92 -5.39
C LEU A 245 15.27 -10.64 -6.00
N MET A 246 14.93 -9.36 -6.17
CA MET A 246 13.84 -8.96 -7.07
C MET A 246 14.41 -8.88 -8.49
N GLY A 247 13.87 -9.68 -9.41
CA GLY A 247 14.25 -9.62 -10.82
C GLY A 247 13.45 -8.58 -11.60
N ARG A 248 14.04 -8.07 -12.69
CA ARG A 248 13.34 -7.16 -13.63
C ARG A 248 12.09 -7.80 -14.27
N ASP A 249 12.02 -9.13 -14.26
CA ASP A 249 10.87 -9.92 -14.68
C ASP A 249 9.73 -9.97 -13.64
N ARG A 250 9.83 -9.22 -12.54
CA ARG A 250 8.86 -9.16 -11.43
C ARG A 250 8.78 -10.50 -10.67
N GLN A 251 9.88 -11.25 -10.65
CA GLN A 251 9.96 -12.49 -9.89
C GLN A 251 10.97 -12.37 -8.74
N VAL A 252 10.54 -12.73 -7.53
CA VAL A 252 11.40 -12.79 -6.36
C VAL A 252 12.06 -14.16 -6.29
N ARG A 253 13.38 -14.19 -6.14
CA ARG A 253 14.20 -15.40 -6.04
C ARG A 253 14.93 -15.39 -4.71
N VAL A 254 14.78 -16.45 -3.93
CA VAL A 254 15.49 -16.61 -2.65
C VAL A 254 16.47 -17.76 -2.79
N PHE A 255 17.73 -17.49 -2.49
CA PHE A 255 18.85 -18.43 -2.58
C PHE A 255 19.40 -18.73 -1.18
N ARG A 256 19.96 -19.92 -1.01
CA ARG A 256 20.85 -20.22 0.13
C ARG A 256 22.25 -19.75 -0.22
N TYR A 257 22.79 -18.83 0.58
CA TYR A 257 24.06 -18.16 0.31
C TYR A 257 25.20 -19.17 0.09
N ARG A 258 25.54 -19.96 1.12
CA ARG A 258 26.66 -20.91 1.07
C ARG A 258 26.56 -21.97 -0.03
N LYS A 259 25.33 -22.39 -0.38
CA LYS A 259 25.08 -23.44 -1.39
C LYS A 259 24.87 -22.90 -2.80
N GLY A 260 24.64 -21.59 -2.98
CA GLY A 260 24.25 -20.99 -4.26
C GLY A 260 22.96 -21.56 -4.87
N THR A 261 22.17 -22.33 -4.13
CA THR A 261 20.98 -23.03 -4.63
C THR A 261 19.71 -22.21 -4.43
N LEU A 262 18.81 -22.28 -5.40
CA LEU A 262 17.52 -21.60 -5.38
C LEU A 262 16.60 -22.30 -4.38
N TYR A 263 16.25 -21.60 -3.31
CA TYR A 263 15.35 -22.11 -2.27
C TYR A 263 13.88 -21.87 -2.61
N ARG A 264 13.54 -20.66 -3.06
CA ARG A 264 12.17 -20.24 -3.41
C ARG A 264 12.17 -19.32 -4.62
N LYS A 265 11.07 -19.35 -5.38
CA LYS A 265 10.80 -18.44 -6.50
C LYS A 265 9.32 -18.07 -6.49
N TYR A 266 9.03 -16.78 -6.49
CA TYR A 266 7.69 -16.21 -6.46
C TYR A 266 7.49 -15.38 -7.73
N ASP A 267 6.46 -15.68 -8.50
CA ASP A 267 6.18 -15.04 -9.79
C ASP A 267 5.03 -14.03 -9.65
N GLU A 268 5.37 -12.74 -9.68
CA GLU A 268 4.42 -11.63 -9.65
C GLU A 268 4.31 -10.96 -11.03
N SER A 269 4.65 -11.70 -12.10
CA SER A 269 4.51 -11.20 -13.48
C SER A 269 3.05 -10.92 -13.84
N LEU A 270 2.85 -9.95 -14.73
CA LEU A 270 1.51 -9.57 -15.20
C LEU A 270 0.74 -10.77 -15.80
N SER A 271 1.43 -11.76 -16.36
CA SER A 271 0.82 -13.00 -16.85
C SER A 271 0.18 -13.82 -15.74
N VAL A 272 0.87 -13.99 -14.60
CA VAL A 272 0.33 -14.67 -13.41
C VAL A 272 -0.81 -13.86 -12.80
N MET A 273 -0.68 -12.54 -12.72
CA MET A 273 -1.74 -11.66 -12.21
C MET A 273 -3.03 -11.76 -13.04
N ASN A 274 -2.92 -11.72 -14.38
CA ASN A 274 -4.06 -11.91 -15.28
C ASN A 274 -4.67 -13.31 -15.21
N LYS A 275 -3.88 -14.33 -14.81
CA LYS A 275 -4.39 -15.69 -14.58
C LYS A 275 -5.15 -15.77 -13.25
N MET A 276 -4.57 -15.27 -12.16
CA MET A 276 -5.22 -15.23 -10.84
C MET A 276 -6.55 -14.47 -10.84
N GLN A 277 -6.67 -13.41 -11.64
CA GLN A 277 -7.91 -12.64 -11.78
C GLN A 277 -9.02 -13.42 -12.54
N LYS A 278 -8.66 -14.45 -13.33
CA LYS A 278 -9.60 -15.26 -14.14
C LYS A 278 -9.96 -16.62 -13.54
N GLU A 279 -9.18 -17.12 -12.58
CA GLU A 279 -9.44 -18.41 -11.93
C GLU A 279 -10.42 -18.22 -10.76
N ASP A 280 -11.54 -18.95 -10.80
CA ASP A 280 -12.56 -18.92 -9.75
C ASP A 280 -12.32 -20.02 -8.70
N GLY A 281 -12.26 -19.60 -7.43
CA GLY A 281 -12.00 -20.45 -6.28
C GLY A 281 -10.51 -20.73 -5.99
N GLY A 282 -10.20 -20.98 -4.73
CA GLY A 282 -8.86 -21.33 -4.25
C GLY A 282 -8.16 -20.23 -3.43
N GLU A 283 -6.85 -20.35 -3.24
CA GLU A 283 -6.05 -19.34 -2.52
C GLU A 283 -5.95 -18.00 -3.28
N SER A 284 -6.37 -17.96 -4.54
CA SER A 284 -6.44 -16.79 -5.43
C SER A 284 -7.54 -15.78 -5.06
N GLU A 285 -8.64 -16.20 -4.43
CA GLU A 285 -9.78 -15.31 -4.12
C GLU A 285 -9.39 -14.09 -3.27
N GLY A 286 -8.50 -14.27 -2.29
CA GLY A 286 -7.98 -13.17 -1.45
C GLY A 286 -7.22 -12.09 -2.25
N TYR A 287 -6.78 -12.40 -3.46
CA TYR A 287 -6.01 -11.51 -4.34
C TYR A 287 -6.84 -10.84 -5.44
N LYS A 288 -8.07 -11.30 -5.68
CA LYS A 288 -8.95 -10.69 -6.68
C LYS A 288 -9.29 -9.25 -6.31
N LEU A 289 -9.45 -8.45 -7.35
CA LEU A 289 -9.87 -7.04 -7.32
C LEU A 289 -11.12 -6.85 -8.16
N ASP A 290 -11.80 -5.71 -7.99
CA ASP A 290 -12.83 -5.31 -8.95
C ASP A 290 -12.24 -5.15 -10.37
N THR A 291 -13.06 -5.34 -11.40
CA THR A 291 -12.60 -5.28 -12.80
C THR A 291 -12.10 -3.89 -13.20
N MET A 292 -12.75 -2.81 -12.74
CA MET A 292 -12.28 -1.44 -13.00
C MET A 292 -11.02 -1.12 -12.22
N GLU A 293 -10.93 -1.62 -10.98
CA GLU A 293 -9.74 -1.48 -10.14
C GLU A 293 -8.52 -2.21 -10.74
N PHE A 294 -8.69 -3.48 -11.13
CA PHE A 294 -7.65 -4.28 -11.77
C PHE A 294 -7.17 -3.60 -13.06
N GLY A 295 -8.10 -3.11 -13.89
CA GLY A 295 -7.78 -2.34 -15.09
C GLY A 295 -6.95 -1.09 -14.81
N ARG A 296 -7.30 -0.31 -13.77
CA ARG A 296 -6.52 0.86 -13.33
C ARG A 296 -5.11 0.48 -12.88
N ARG A 297 -4.97 -0.54 -12.04
CA ARG A 297 -3.65 -1.00 -11.58
C ARG A 297 -2.80 -1.54 -12.73
N MET A 298 -3.40 -2.24 -13.70
CA MET A 298 -2.72 -2.67 -14.94
C MET A 298 -2.20 -1.49 -15.75
N THR A 299 -2.95 -0.40 -15.87
CA THR A 299 -2.49 0.83 -16.53
C THR A 299 -1.29 1.45 -15.79
N VAL A 300 -1.34 1.51 -14.46
CA VAL A 300 -0.20 1.99 -13.64
C VAL A 300 1.04 1.11 -13.80
N GLU A 301 0.88 -0.21 -13.89
CA GLU A 301 1.99 -1.15 -14.13
C GLU A 301 2.62 -1.03 -15.53
N GLN A 302 1.84 -0.63 -16.54
CA GLN A 302 2.34 -0.31 -17.87
C GLN A 302 3.07 1.04 -17.88
N GLU A 303 2.52 2.05 -17.18
CA GLU A 303 3.15 3.36 -17.03
C GLU A 303 4.49 3.27 -16.27
N LEU A 304 4.55 2.45 -15.21
CA LEU A 304 5.78 2.14 -14.48
C LEU A 304 6.81 1.48 -15.39
N GLU A 305 6.39 0.50 -16.21
CA GLU A 305 7.29 -0.20 -17.14
C GLU A 305 7.95 0.77 -18.13
N VAL A 306 7.18 1.69 -18.70
CA VAL A 306 7.67 2.74 -19.60
C VAL A 306 8.55 3.75 -18.85
N SER A 307 8.17 4.13 -17.62
CA SER A 307 8.89 5.13 -16.81
C SER A 307 10.32 4.72 -16.47
N TRP A 308 10.60 3.41 -16.40
CA TRP A 308 11.95 2.90 -16.21
C TRP A 308 12.92 3.15 -17.39
N ASN A 309 12.42 3.58 -18.55
CA ASN A 309 13.25 4.02 -19.69
C ASN A 309 13.34 5.57 -19.79
N SER A 310 12.83 6.29 -18.79
CA SER A 310 12.93 7.76 -18.75
C SER A 310 14.30 8.23 -18.24
N ALA A 311 14.61 9.52 -18.43
CA ALA A 311 15.88 10.11 -18.01
C ALA A 311 16.10 10.10 -16.48
N VAL A 312 15.02 10.03 -15.69
CA VAL A 312 15.06 9.89 -14.22
C VAL A 312 14.09 8.75 -13.85
N PRO A 313 14.53 7.49 -13.97
CA PRO A 313 13.66 6.35 -13.76
C PRO A 313 13.25 6.25 -12.27
N PRO A 314 11.99 5.86 -11.96
CA PRO A 314 11.60 5.55 -10.60
C PRO A 314 12.37 4.31 -10.12
N PRO A 315 12.71 4.21 -8.82
CA PRO A 315 13.34 3.01 -8.31
C PRO A 315 12.43 1.78 -8.52
N PRO A 316 13.01 0.62 -8.84
CA PRO A 316 12.24 -0.62 -8.94
C PRO A 316 11.71 -1.03 -7.55
N ALA A 317 10.68 -1.87 -7.54
CA ALA A 317 10.27 -2.52 -6.30
C ALA A 317 11.42 -3.39 -5.75
N ASN A 318 11.57 -3.44 -4.44
CA ASN A 318 12.56 -4.25 -3.76
C ASN A 318 11.93 -5.40 -2.96
N VAL A 319 12.80 -6.25 -2.42
CA VAL A 319 12.50 -7.31 -1.46
C VAL A 319 13.38 -7.09 -0.23
N VAL A 320 12.82 -7.30 0.96
CA VAL A 320 13.55 -7.25 2.24
C VAL A 320 13.24 -8.48 3.09
N PHE A 321 14.20 -8.94 3.88
CA PHE A 321 13.96 -9.93 4.93
C PHE A 321 13.46 -9.27 6.23
N ASP A 322 12.65 -10.00 6.99
CA ASP A 322 12.47 -9.71 8.40
C ASP A 322 13.73 -10.09 9.22
N GLU A 323 13.84 -9.58 10.44
CA GLU A 323 14.98 -9.85 11.34
C GLU A 323 15.15 -11.33 11.71
N SER A 324 14.11 -12.15 11.63
CA SER A 324 14.24 -13.61 11.85
C SER A 324 14.72 -14.39 10.62
N GLY A 325 14.77 -13.77 9.44
CA GLY A 325 15.11 -14.42 8.17
C GLY A 325 14.06 -15.40 7.64
N ASN A 326 12.95 -15.62 8.36
CA ASN A 326 11.90 -16.58 7.98
C ASN A 326 10.88 -16.01 6.99
N PHE A 327 10.77 -14.68 6.93
CA PHE A 327 9.81 -13.96 6.12
C PHE A 327 10.53 -13.02 5.14
N ILE A 328 9.97 -12.92 3.93
CA ILE A 328 10.30 -11.85 2.99
C ILE A 328 9.11 -10.93 2.83
N VAL A 329 9.40 -9.65 2.63
CA VAL A 329 8.44 -8.61 2.32
C VAL A 329 8.78 -8.03 0.96
N TYR A 330 7.81 -7.81 0.09
CA TYR A 330 8.02 -7.16 -1.21
C TYR A 330 6.74 -6.51 -1.77
N ALA A 331 6.89 -5.45 -2.56
CA ALA A 331 5.76 -4.69 -3.12
C ALA A 331 5.29 -5.22 -4.49
N THR A 332 4.03 -5.60 -4.57
CA THR A 332 3.35 -6.13 -5.77
C THR A 332 2.31 -5.15 -6.32
N MET A 333 1.70 -5.49 -7.46
CA MET A 333 0.59 -4.74 -8.05
C MET A 333 -0.61 -4.60 -7.09
N ILE A 334 -0.91 -5.61 -6.27
CA ILE A 334 -2.04 -5.57 -5.31
C ILE A 334 -1.67 -4.81 -4.02
N GLY A 335 -0.42 -4.91 -3.58
CA GLY A 335 0.01 -4.41 -2.28
C GLY A 335 1.33 -5.05 -1.85
N ILE A 336 1.69 -4.85 -0.59
CA ILE A 336 2.91 -5.37 0.01
C ILE A 336 2.60 -6.77 0.55
N LYS A 337 3.23 -7.81 -0.04
CA LYS A 337 3.09 -9.20 0.44
C LYS A 337 4.14 -9.48 1.50
N VAL A 338 3.74 -10.12 2.59
CA VAL A 338 4.64 -10.78 3.54
C VAL A 338 4.51 -12.28 3.35
N VAL A 339 5.61 -12.97 3.02
CA VAL A 339 5.61 -14.41 2.71
C VAL A 339 6.53 -15.16 3.66
N ASN A 340 5.96 -16.16 4.35
CA ASN A 340 6.73 -17.11 5.16
C ASN A 340 7.43 -18.11 4.22
N LEU A 341 8.76 -18.12 4.21
CA LEU A 341 9.58 -18.97 3.35
C LEU A 341 9.49 -20.46 3.70
N TYR A 342 9.31 -20.76 4.99
CA TYR A 342 9.24 -22.12 5.52
C TYR A 342 7.91 -22.80 5.13
N THR A 343 6.79 -22.15 5.42
CA THR A 343 5.43 -22.66 5.10
C THR A 343 5.03 -22.40 3.66
N ASN A 344 5.73 -21.49 2.95
CA ASN A 344 5.47 -21.05 1.59
C ASN A 344 4.07 -20.45 1.40
N LYS A 345 3.64 -19.63 2.35
CA LYS A 345 2.35 -18.92 2.33
C LYS A 345 2.56 -17.44 2.54
N ALA A 346 1.77 -16.62 1.85
CA ALA A 346 1.59 -15.23 2.24
C ALA A 346 0.84 -15.20 3.57
N VAL A 347 1.37 -14.48 4.54
CA VAL A 347 0.82 -14.34 5.90
C VAL A 347 0.16 -12.98 6.12
N ALA A 348 0.50 -11.98 5.30
CA ALA A 348 -0.16 -10.68 5.26
C ALA A 348 -0.10 -10.08 3.84
N LEU A 349 -1.10 -9.26 3.51
CA LEU A 349 -1.19 -8.47 2.28
C LEU A 349 -1.59 -7.05 2.64
N LEU A 350 -0.61 -6.17 2.78
CA LEU A 350 -0.80 -4.79 3.24
C LEU A 350 -1.04 -3.87 2.04
N GLY A 351 -1.86 -2.85 2.22
CA GLY A 351 -2.14 -1.85 1.20
C GLY A 351 -3.11 -2.29 0.09
N LYS A 352 -3.74 -3.48 0.19
CA LYS A 352 -4.77 -3.90 -0.78
C LYS A 352 -5.89 -2.85 -0.91
N PRO A 353 -6.46 -2.28 0.17
CA PRO A 353 -7.52 -1.27 0.05
C PRO A 353 -7.05 0.11 -0.47
N GLU A 354 -5.75 0.35 -0.63
CA GLU A 354 -5.21 1.68 -0.96
C GLU A 354 -5.17 1.94 -2.48
N LEU A 355 -6.36 2.01 -3.08
CA LEU A 355 -6.63 2.08 -4.54
C LEU A 355 -5.75 3.03 -5.36
N ASN A 356 -5.25 4.12 -4.76
CA ASN A 356 -4.51 5.18 -5.44
C ASN A 356 -2.97 5.08 -5.30
N ASN A 357 -2.46 4.02 -4.64
CA ASN A 357 -1.06 3.87 -4.30
C ASN A 357 -0.48 2.56 -4.88
N ARG A 358 0.54 2.69 -5.74
CA ARG A 358 1.41 1.58 -6.12
C ARG A 358 2.70 1.71 -5.31
N PHE A 359 2.76 1.02 -4.18
CA PHE A 359 3.95 0.95 -3.34
C PHE A 359 5.12 0.34 -4.12
N LEU A 360 6.34 0.85 -3.94
CA LEU A 360 7.54 0.41 -4.67
C LEU A 360 8.68 0.02 -3.74
N TYR A 361 9.40 1.02 -3.22
CA TYR A 361 10.54 0.80 -2.35
C TYR A 361 10.05 0.66 -0.92
N ILE A 362 10.48 -0.39 -0.21
CA ILE A 362 10.07 -0.72 1.14
C ILE A 362 11.29 -0.95 2.04
N ASP A 363 11.15 -0.68 3.33
CA ASP A 363 12.10 -1.10 4.35
C ASP A 363 11.36 -1.36 5.67
N MET A 364 11.97 -2.13 6.58
CA MET A 364 11.30 -2.64 7.77
C MET A 364 12.05 -2.35 9.07
N TYR A 365 11.32 -1.80 10.05
CA TYR A 365 11.75 -1.61 11.43
C TYR A 365 11.07 -2.65 12.33
N GLN A 366 11.83 -3.37 13.16
CA GLN A 366 11.32 -4.30 14.18
C GLN A 366 11.92 -4.03 15.58
N GLY A 367 12.50 -2.84 15.78
CA GLY A 367 13.10 -2.45 17.06
C GLY A 367 12.09 -2.19 18.19
N LYS A 368 12.60 -2.14 19.42
CA LYS A 368 11.83 -1.80 20.62
C LYS A 368 11.48 -0.31 20.68
N ILE A 369 10.32 0.01 21.24
CA ILE A 369 10.00 1.38 21.65
C ILE A 369 10.56 1.65 23.05
N LYS A 370 11.37 2.71 23.18
CA LYS A 370 11.78 3.24 24.49
C LYS A 370 10.77 4.27 24.98
N GLY A 371 10.31 4.14 26.23
CA GLY A 371 9.50 5.17 26.91
C GLY A 371 7.98 5.06 26.77
N ALA A 372 7.44 3.92 26.36
CA ALA A 372 5.99 3.71 26.37
C ALA A 372 5.44 3.72 27.81
N VAL A 373 4.77 4.81 28.20
CA VAL A 373 3.96 4.85 29.42
C VAL A 373 2.70 4.03 29.16
N LEU A 374 2.64 2.84 29.76
CA LEU A 374 1.51 1.91 29.61
C LEU A 374 0.26 2.50 30.29
N SER A 375 -0.70 2.96 29.49
CA SER A 375 -2.09 3.02 29.96
C SER A 375 -2.60 1.57 30.10
N GLU A 376 -3.33 1.26 31.17
CA GLU A 376 -3.64 -0.13 31.58
C GLU A 376 -4.45 -0.94 30.56
N ASN A 377 -5.00 -0.29 29.52
CA ASN A 377 -5.77 -0.92 28.44
C ASN A 377 -4.95 -1.28 27.19
N LEU A 378 -3.68 -0.86 27.06
CA LEU A 378 -2.85 -1.20 25.90
C LEU A 378 -2.11 -2.53 26.11
N ASN A 379 -2.38 -3.47 25.21
CA ASN A 379 -1.85 -4.84 25.18
C ASN A 379 -0.33 -4.95 25.40
N ARG A 380 0.10 -6.14 25.86
CA ARG A 380 1.53 -6.56 25.95
C ARG A 380 2.35 -6.36 24.66
N ASN A 381 1.70 -6.11 23.53
CA ASN A 381 2.32 -5.73 22.25
C ASN A 381 3.03 -4.36 22.27
N ALA A 382 2.88 -3.54 23.33
CA ALA A 382 3.42 -2.18 23.37
C ALA A 382 4.97 -2.06 23.43
N GLU A 383 5.71 -3.17 23.63
CA GLU A 383 7.19 -3.15 23.69
C GLU A 383 7.85 -3.05 22.29
N TYR A 384 7.19 -3.56 21.25
CA TYR A 384 7.67 -3.57 19.87
C TYR A 384 6.60 -3.04 18.92
N ASP A 385 6.95 -2.10 18.05
CA ASP A 385 6.07 -1.61 16.99
C ASP A 385 6.65 -1.92 15.62
N PRO A 386 6.51 -3.17 15.14
CA PRO A 386 7.02 -3.54 13.84
C PRO A 386 6.32 -2.69 12.79
N THR A 387 7.12 -2.07 11.93
CA THR A 387 6.68 -1.05 11.00
C THR A 387 7.33 -1.26 9.64
N ILE A 388 6.52 -1.34 8.59
CA ILE A 388 6.99 -1.26 7.20
C ILE A 388 6.81 0.18 6.73
N PHE A 389 7.90 0.79 6.27
CA PHE A 389 7.89 2.07 5.59
C PHE A 389 8.00 1.85 4.08
N CYS A 390 7.25 2.60 3.28
CA CYS A 390 7.29 2.45 1.83
C CYS A 390 7.06 3.74 1.04
N SER A 391 7.68 3.85 -0.13
CA SER A 391 7.39 4.87 -1.14
C SER A 391 6.32 4.36 -2.11
N SER A 392 5.66 5.27 -2.83
CA SER A 392 4.70 4.92 -3.88
C SER A 392 4.99 5.66 -5.18
N PHE A 393 4.75 4.98 -6.30
CA PHE A 393 4.96 5.52 -7.65
C PHE A 393 4.28 6.88 -7.82
N LYS A 394 5.08 7.88 -8.23
CA LYS A 394 4.65 9.28 -8.43
C LYS A 394 3.96 9.94 -7.22
N LYS A 395 4.28 9.52 -5.99
CA LYS A 395 3.81 10.18 -4.76
C LYS A 395 4.94 10.93 -4.07
N ASN A 396 4.69 12.17 -3.69
CA ASN A 396 5.54 12.96 -2.79
C ASN A 396 5.38 12.54 -1.31
N ARG A 397 5.06 11.27 -1.06
CA ARG A 397 4.77 10.72 0.27
C ARG A 397 5.45 9.38 0.48
N PHE A 398 5.86 9.12 1.72
CA PHE A 398 6.08 7.78 2.23
C PHE A 398 4.99 7.41 3.24
N TYR A 399 4.74 6.11 3.36
CA TYR A 399 3.63 5.53 4.10
C TYR A 399 4.16 4.59 5.17
N MET A 400 3.42 4.47 6.27
CA MET A 400 3.80 3.70 7.46
C MET A 400 2.72 2.65 7.75
N PHE A 401 3.04 1.38 7.57
CA PHE A 401 2.18 0.24 7.91
C PHE A 401 2.64 -0.38 9.22
N THR A 402 1.73 -0.53 10.19
CA THR A 402 2.00 -1.09 11.52
C THR A 402 0.98 -2.18 11.86
N ARG A 403 0.78 -2.45 13.15
CA ARG A 403 -0.26 -3.33 13.67
C ARG A 403 -1.56 -2.58 14.03
N ARG A 404 -1.60 -1.26 13.86
CA ARG A 404 -2.76 -0.39 14.13
C ARG A 404 -3.48 -0.06 12.82
N SER A 405 -4.80 -0.20 12.81
CA SER A 405 -5.66 0.36 11.76
C SER A 405 -5.77 1.89 11.93
N PRO A 406 -6.00 2.66 10.86
CA PRO A 406 -6.39 4.08 10.98
C PRO A 406 -7.63 4.33 11.83
N ALA A 407 -8.50 3.32 11.99
CA ALA A 407 -9.66 3.40 12.88
C ALA A 407 -9.27 3.33 14.37
N ASP A 408 -8.08 2.82 14.70
CA ASP A 408 -7.59 2.62 16.07
C ASP A 408 -6.79 3.85 16.59
N SER A 409 -6.54 4.86 15.74
CA SER A 409 -5.75 6.02 16.11
C SER A 409 -6.58 7.12 16.78
N GLU A 410 -6.36 7.34 18.08
CA GLU A 410 -6.88 8.47 18.86
C GLU A 410 -6.19 9.81 18.49
N ASP A 411 -6.02 10.11 17.20
CA ASP A 411 -5.47 11.41 16.77
C ASP A 411 -6.52 12.51 16.93
N ASN A 412 -6.12 13.60 17.60
CA ASN A 412 -6.94 14.79 17.90
C ASN A 412 -7.26 15.64 16.64
N GLY A 413 -7.92 15.07 15.64
CA GLY A 413 -8.27 15.72 14.37
C GLY A 413 -7.13 15.78 13.35
N VAL A 414 -5.96 15.20 13.65
CA VAL A 414 -4.87 15.04 12.68
C VAL A 414 -5.16 13.79 11.84
N GLY A 415 -5.61 13.98 10.59
CA GLY A 415 -5.87 12.86 9.69
C GLY A 415 -4.60 12.05 9.37
N ARG A 416 -4.78 10.79 8.92
CA ARG A 416 -3.70 9.85 8.55
C ARG A 416 -2.62 10.43 7.63
N ASP A 417 -2.99 11.40 6.80
CA ASP A 417 -2.12 12.05 5.83
C ASP A 417 -1.50 13.33 6.42
N VAL A 418 -0.39 13.18 7.15
CA VAL A 418 0.29 14.28 7.86
C VAL A 418 0.77 15.34 6.88
N LEU A 419 0.45 16.62 7.16
CA LEU A 419 0.85 17.78 6.37
C LEU A 419 2.07 18.48 7.00
N ASN A 420 3.23 17.81 6.94
CA ASN A 420 4.49 18.30 7.52
C ASN A 420 5.32 19.22 6.59
N GLU A 421 4.88 19.45 5.35
CA GLU A 421 5.44 20.46 4.45
C GLU A 421 4.41 21.56 4.25
N ARG A 422 4.88 22.79 4.03
CA ARG A 422 3.99 23.83 3.51
C ARG A 422 3.55 23.41 2.11
N PRO A 423 2.25 23.43 1.78
CA PRO A 423 1.81 23.11 0.43
C PRO A 423 2.47 24.08 -0.57
N THR A 424 2.73 23.60 -1.79
CA THR A 424 3.16 24.49 -2.89
C THR A 424 2.08 25.53 -3.19
N LYS A 425 2.38 26.66 -3.85
CA LYS A 425 1.35 27.66 -4.18
C LYS A 425 0.19 27.12 -5.02
N GLU A 426 0.42 26.04 -5.77
CA GLU A 426 -0.62 25.33 -6.52
C GLU A 426 -1.48 24.47 -5.58
N GLU A 427 -0.86 23.72 -4.66
CA GLU A 427 -1.58 22.98 -3.62
C GLU A 427 -2.28 23.90 -2.62
N GLU A 428 -1.68 25.03 -2.22
CA GLU A 428 -2.33 26.11 -1.50
C GLU A 428 -3.49 26.66 -2.33
N ALA A 429 -3.39 26.82 -3.66
CA ALA A 429 -4.54 27.21 -4.49
C ALA A 429 -5.62 26.10 -4.64
N LEU A 430 -5.27 24.83 -4.36
CA LEU A 430 -6.23 23.72 -4.19
C LEU A 430 -6.82 23.65 -2.76
N MET A 431 -6.12 24.14 -1.73
CA MET A 431 -6.51 24.08 -0.30
C MET A 431 -7.13 25.38 0.24
N THR A 432 -6.80 26.54 -0.35
CA THR A 432 -7.35 27.89 -0.05
C THR A 432 -8.54 28.24 -0.94
N LYS A 433 -8.73 27.50 -2.04
CA LYS A 433 -10.10 27.12 -2.39
C LYS A 433 -10.61 26.29 -1.20
N PRO A 434 -11.70 26.69 -0.51
CA PRO A 434 -12.35 25.77 0.41
C PRO A 434 -12.59 24.48 -0.35
N MET A 435 -12.39 23.33 0.29
CA MET A 435 -12.34 22.03 -0.38
C MET A 435 -13.67 21.74 -1.08
N SER A 436 -13.82 22.25 -2.31
CA SER A 436 -14.80 21.80 -3.26
C SER A 436 -14.32 20.44 -3.72
N ARG A 437 -14.57 19.45 -2.85
CA ARG A 437 -15.03 18.15 -3.29
C ARG A 437 -15.94 18.46 -4.47
N ARG A 438 -15.60 17.99 -5.66
CA ARG A 438 -16.54 18.07 -6.79
C ARG A 438 -17.75 17.27 -6.37
N LEU A 439 -18.74 17.96 -5.83
CA LEU A 439 -20.01 17.38 -5.41
C LEU A 439 -20.74 16.88 -6.65
N GLY A 440 -21.58 15.86 -6.49
CA GLY A 440 -22.43 15.41 -7.57
C GLY A 440 -23.27 16.57 -8.07
N ARG A 441 -23.30 16.78 -9.39
CA ARG A 441 -24.26 17.68 -10.05
C ARG A 441 -25.41 16.90 -10.70
N THR A 442 -25.18 15.63 -10.99
CA THR A 442 -26.22 14.69 -11.41
C THR A 442 -26.06 13.36 -10.67
N ALA A 443 -27.17 12.64 -10.52
CA ALA A 443 -27.21 11.27 -10.05
C ALA A 443 -28.20 10.44 -10.88
N ILE A 444 -27.92 9.16 -11.09
CA ILE A 444 -28.85 8.20 -11.67
C ILE A 444 -29.10 7.14 -10.61
N VAL A 445 -30.32 7.07 -10.08
CA VAL A 445 -30.76 6.06 -9.12
C VAL A 445 -31.29 4.88 -9.91
N HIS A 446 -30.51 3.81 -10.00
CA HIS A 446 -30.91 2.57 -10.67
C HIS A 446 -31.81 1.79 -9.73
N THR A 447 -33.10 1.61 -10.09
CA THR A 447 -34.06 0.86 -9.26
C THR A 447 -34.53 -0.42 -9.94
N THR A 448 -35.16 -1.32 -9.18
CA THR A 448 -35.84 -2.50 -9.74
C THR A 448 -37.04 -2.17 -10.65
N LYS A 449 -37.43 -0.89 -10.79
CA LYS A 449 -38.49 -0.41 -11.69
C LYS A 449 -37.96 0.42 -12.88
N GLY A 450 -36.67 0.73 -12.93
CA GLY A 450 -36.06 1.62 -13.93
C GLY A 450 -35.15 2.67 -13.29
N ASP A 451 -34.60 3.54 -14.13
CA ASP A 451 -33.63 4.57 -13.72
C ASP A 451 -34.31 5.91 -13.45
N ILE A 452 -33.90 6.60 -12.39
CA ILE A 452 -34.38 7.95 -12.03
C ILE A 452 -33.19 8.91 -12.08
N HIS A 453 -33.21 9.86 -13.02
CA HIS A 453 -32.14 10.83 -13.20
C HIS A 453 -32.45 12.09 -12.39
N ILE A 454 -31.52 12.52 -11.54
CA ILE A 454 -31.67 13.62 -10.59
C ILE A 454 -30.59 14.66 -10.88
N ARG A 455 -30.97 15.92 -11.08
CA ARG A 455 -30.06 17.08 -10.93
C ARG A 455 -29.95 17.41 -9.46
N LEU A 456 -28.73 17.57 -8.98
CA LEU A 456 -28.39 17.91 -7.59
C LEU A 456 -28.06 19.40 -7.46
N PHE A 457 -28.20 19.95 -6.25
CA PHE A 457 -27.99 21.37 -5.93
C PHE A 457 -26.80 21.60 -4.98
N PRO A 458 -25.55 21.29 -5.42
CA PRO A 458 -24.37 21.32 -4.55
C PRO A 458 -23.92 22.72 -4.14
N ASP A 459 -24.39 23.77 -4.83
CA ASP A 459 -23.99 25.14 -4.55
C ASP A 459 -24.91 25.76 -3.46
N GLU A 460 -26.15 25.26 -3.35
CA GLU A 460 -27.17 25.66 -2.38
C GLU A 460 -27.19 24.82 -1.09
N CYS A 461 -27.02 23.49 -1.20
CA CYS A 461 -27.02 22.56 -0.06
C CYS A 461 -25.80 21.60 -0.11
N PRO A 462 -24.58 22.12 0.12
CA PRO A 462 -23.35 21.37 -0.06
C PRO A 462 -23.23 20.13 0.84
N LYS A 463 -23.58 20.20 2.14
CA LYS A 463 -23.47 19.05 3.06
C LYS A 463 -24.44 17.94 2.67
N THR A 464 -25.65 18.28 2.28
CA THR A 464 -26.68 17.31 1.89
C THR A 464 -26.27 16.56 0.62
N VAL A 465 -25.79 17.29 -0.39
CA VAL A 465 -25.31 16.68 -1.64
C VAL A 465 -24.01 15.89 -1.40
N GLU A 466 -23.15 16.33 -0.48
CA GLU A 466 -21.96 15.59 -0.04
C GLU A 466 -22.32 14.24 0.60
N ASN A 467 -23.21 14.26 1.59
CA ASN A 467 -23.75 13.09 2.29
C ASN A 467 -24.32 12.08 1.29
N PHE A 468 -25.26 12.52 0.44
CA PHE A 468 -25.86 11.69 -0.60
C PHE A 468 -24.83 11.13 -1.59
N THR A 469 -23.91 11.97 -2.09
CA THR A 469 -22.87 11.58 -3.05
C THR A 469 -21.92 10.53 -2.49
N VAL A 470 -21.53 10.66 -1.21
CA VAL A 470 -20.58 9.74 -0.57
C VAL A 470 -21.27 8.43 -0.18
N HIS A 471 -22.49 8.46 0.36
CA HIS A 471 -23.29 7.23 0.56
C HIS A 471 -23.48 6.46 -0.76
N SER A 472 -23.81 7.16 -1.85
CA SER A 472 -23.96 6.57 -3.19
C SER A 472 -22.68 5.86 -3.65
N LYS A 473 -21.51 6.52 -3.53
CA LYS A 473 -20.21 5.93 -3.88
C LYS A 473 -19.84 4.72 -3.04
N ASN A 474 -20.17 4.75 -1.75
CA ASN A 474 -19.85 3.68 -0.81
C ASN A 474 -20.80 2.47 -0.96
N GLY A 475 -21.75 2.50 -1.91
CA GLY A 475 -22.76 1.46 -2.09
C GLY A 475 -23.79 1.40 -0.95
N TYR A 476 -23.84 2.41 -0.08
CA TYR A 476 -24.69 2.43 1.12
C TYR A 476 -26.18 2.29 0.78
N TYR A 477 -26.60 2.88 -0.34
CA TYR A 477 -27.98 2.80 -0.82
C TYR A 477 -28.31 1.52 -1.57
N SER A 478 -27.34 0.66 -1.90
CA SER A 478 -27.61 -0.60 -2.60
C SER A 478 -28.43 -1.55 -1.73
N ASN A 479 -29.50 -2.10 -2.30
CA ASN A 479 -30.56 -2.88 -1.66
C ASN A 479 -31.47 -2.11 -0.68
N CYS A 480 -31.29 -0.80 -0.49
CA CYS A 480 -32.28 0.01 0.24
C CYS A 480 -33.64 -0.07 -0.46
N VAL A 481 -34.68 -0.36 0.30
CA VAL A 481 -36.06 -0.46 -0.19
C VAL A 481 -36.72 0.92 -0.23
N PHE A 482 -37.74 1.09 -1.06
CA PHE A 482 -38.73 2.15 -0.89
C PHE A 482 -39.70 1.71 0.22
N HIS A 483 -39.34 1.97 1.47
CA HIS A 483 -40.09 1.49 2.64
C HIS A 483 -41.42 2.21 2.86
N ARG A 484 -41.64 3.37 2.22
CA ARG A 484 -42.87 4.15 2.34
C ARG A 484 -43.22 4.86 1.03
N VAL A 485 -44.44 4.66 0.55
CA VAL A 485 -44.96 5.15 -0.74
C VAL A 485 -46.39 5.66 -0.53
N ILE A 486 -46.59 6.98 -0.64
CA ILE A 486 -47.90 7.62 -0.42
C ILE A 486 -48.36 8.26 -1.72
N LYS A 487 -49.44 7.72 -2.28
CA LYS A 487 -50.05 8.20 -3.52
C LYS A 487 -50.60 9.62 -3.36
N GLY A 488 -50.25 10.49 -4.31
CA GLY A 488 -50.53 11.92 -4.28
C GLY A 488 -49.65 12.71 -3.32
N PHE A 489 -48.50 12.16 -2.90
CA PHE A 489 -47.59 12.82 -1.95
C PHE A 489 -46.11 12.59 -2.28
N MET A 490 -45.54 11.41 -1.95
CA MET A 490 -44.11 11.12 -2.10
C MET A 490 -43.76 9.63 -2.02
N ILE A 491 -42.55 9.30 -2.49
CA ILE A 491 -41.89 7.99 -2.31
C ILE A 491 -40.61 8.18 -1.48
N GLN A 492 -40.42 7.39 -0.42
CA GLN A 492 -39.31 7.52 0.55
C GLN A 492 -38.45 6.26 0.59
N THR A 493 -37.14 6.46 0.74
CA THR A 493 -36.10 5.42 0.77
C THR A 493 -34.86 5.92 1.54
N GLY A 494 -33.74 5.21 1.42
CA GLY A 494 -32.46 5.57 2.03
C GLY A 494 -32.27 5.10 3.47
N ASP A 495 -33.13 4.20 3.95
CA ASP A 495 -32.96 3.45 5.20
C ASP A 495 -32.44 2.02 4.91
N PRO A 496 -31.25 1.63 5.42
CA PRO A 496 -30.74 0.28 5.31
C PRO A 496 -31.57 -0.80 6.02
N LEU A 497 -32.35 -0.45 7.04
CA LEU A 497 -33.23 -1.40 7.75
C LEU A 497 -34.55 -1.63 7.01
N GLY A 498 -35.01 -0.63 6.24
CA GLY A 498 -36.23 -0.68 5.45
C GLY A 498 -37.52 -0.61 6.26
N ASP A 499 -37.47 -0.02 7.46
CA ASP A 499 -38.60 0.20 8.36
C ASP A 499 -38.86 1.69 8.68
N GLY A 500 -37.97 2.57 8.23
CA GLY A 500 -38.04 4.02 8.42
C GLY A 500 -37.40 4.52 9.72
N THR A 501 -36.85 3.65 10.56
CA THR A 501 -36.20 4.02 11.83
C THR A 501 -34.67 4.09 11.73
N GLY A 502 -34.07 3.47 10.72
CA GLY A 502 -32.63 3.44 10.51
C GLY A 502 -32.10 4.55 9.60
N GLY A 503 -30.78 4.51 9.38
CA GLY A 503 -30.07 5.43 8.50
C GLY A 503 -29.27 6.51 9.25
N SER A 504 -27.98 6.58 8.97
CA SER A 504 -27.04 7.53 9.58
C SER A 504 -26.26 8.27 8.49
N SER A 505 -25.88 9.52 8.75
CA SER A 505 -25.07 10.31 7.81
C SER A 505 -23.66 9.73 7.64
N ILE A 506 -22.92 10.21 6.64
CA ILE A 506 -21.51 9.87 6.42
C ILE A 506 -20.57 10.30 7.57
N TRP A 507 -21.05 11.14 8.49
CA TRP A 507 -20.33 11.59 9.68
C TRP A 507 -20.68 10.80 10.95
N GLY A 508 -21.60 9.82 10.86
CA GLY A 508 -22.00 8.98 11.99
C GLY A 508 -22.93 9.63 13.02
N HIS A 509 -23.40 10.85 12.74
CA HIS A 509 -24.34 11.62 13.57
C HIS A 509 -25.24 12.49 12.67
N ASP A 510 -26.36 12.98 13.21
CA ASP A 510 -27.27 13.86 12.47
C ASP A 510 -26.61 15.18 12.06
N PHE A 511 -27.01 15.75 10.92
CA PHE A 511 -26.49 17.03 10.42
C PHE A 511 -27.57 18.09 10.14
N GLU A 512 -27.13 19.34 9.99
CA GLU A 512 -28.01 20.52 9.87
C GLU A 512 -28.89 20.54 8.60
N ASP A 513 -29.97 21.31 8.66
CA ASP A 513 -30.82 21.59 7.51
C ASP A 513 -30.25 22.74 6.64
N GLU A 514 -30.27 22.59 5.32
CA GLU A 514 -29.73 23.56 4.36
C GLU A 514 -30.86 24.17 3.51
N PHE A 515 -31.56 25.18 4.04
CA PHE A 515 -32.67 25.82 3.35
C PHE A 515 -32.24 27.01 2.49
N ASP A 516 -32.38 26.89 1.16
CA ASP A 516 -32.25 28.01 0.23
C ASP A 516 -33.62 28.55 -0.25
N ARG A 517 -33.69 29.87 -0.50
CA ARG A 517 -34.95 30.55 -0.88
C ARG A 517 -35.45 30.20 -2.29
N SER A 518 -34.57 29.73 -3.17
CA SER A 518 -34.89 29.30 -4.53
C SER A 518 -35.39 27.85 -4.58
N LEU A 519 -35.04 27.04 -3.58
CA LEU A 519 -35.34 25.61 -3.54
C LEU A 519 -36.61 25.33 -2.72
N LYS A 520 -37.66 24.91 -3.42
CA LYS A 520 -39.00 24.66 -2.84
C LYS A 520 -39.65 23.42 -3.43
N HIS A 521 -40.63 22.88 -2.71
CA HIS A 521 -41.54 21.84 -3.19
C HIS A 521 -42.66 22.44 -4.06
N ASP A 522 -42.31 23.38 -4.95
CA ASP A 522 -43.22 24.13 -5.82
C ASP A 522 -43.76 23.31 -7.00
N ARG A 523 -43.19 22.12 -7.22
CA ARG A 523 -43.51 21.19 -8.30
C ARG A 523 -43.28 19.73 -7.88
N ALA A 524 -43.92 18.82 -8.62
CA ALA A 524 -43.65 17.39 -8.53
C ALA A 524 -42.18 17.05 -8.80
N PHE A 525 -41.76 15.88 -8.35
CA PHE A 525 -40.43 15.31 -8.54
C PHE A 525 -39.29 16.12 -7.90
N THR A 526 -39.59 16.77 -6.77
CA THR A 526 -38.59 17.41 -5.92
C THR A 526 -37.99 16.38 -4.96
N VAL A 527 -36.67 16.36 -4.81
CA VAL A 527 -35.92 15.41 -3.99
C VAL A 527 -35.41 16.09 -2.72
N SER A 528 -35.79 15.55 -1.57
CA SER A 528 -35.56 16.18 -0.26
C SER A 528 -35.20 15.18 0.83
N MET A 529 -34.48 15.64 1.87
CA MET A 529 -34.11 14.80 3.01
C MET A 529 -35.33 14.43 3.88
N ALA A 530 -35.43 13.16 4.26
CA ALA A 530 -36.35 12.70 5.29
C ALA A 530 -35.67 12.85 6.66
N ASN A 531 -36.15 13.81 7.45
CA ASN A 531 -35.70 14.06 8.82
C ASN A 531 -36.82 13.73 9.81
N THR A 532 -36.52 13.72 11.11
CA THR A 532 -37.46 13.30 12.16
C THR A 532 -38.51 14.36 12.52
N GLY A 533 -38.50 15.53 11.86
CA GLY A 533 -39.28 16.71 12.23
C GLY A 533 -38.66 17.55 13.35
N ALA A 534 -37.61 17.06 14.03
CA ALA A 534 -36.70 17.89 14.80
C ALA A 534 -35.72 18.62 13.86
N ALA A 535 -35.39 19.88 14.18
CA ALA A 535 -34.41 20.64 13.41
C ALA A 535 -33.03 19.97 13.45
N ASN A 536 -32.32 19.96 12.32
CA ASN A 536 -30.98 19.38 12.17
C ASN A 536 -30.91 17.87 12.47
N SER A 537 -31.96 17.11 12.07
CA SER A 537 -32.02 15.64 12.21
C SER A 537 -31.88 14.91 10.87
N ASN A 538 -30.99 15.38 9.99
CA ASN A 538 -30.74 14.74 8.69
C ASN A 538 -29.80 13.54 8.85
N GLY A 539 -30.24 12.37 8.40
CA GLY A 539 -29.47 11.11 8.36
C GLY A 539 -29.11 10.69 6.94
N SER A 540 -29.49 9.48 6.53
CA SER A 540 -29.33 9.00 5.15
C SER A 540 -30.62 8.96 4.33
N GLN A 541 -31.79 9.02 4.97
CA GLN A 541 -33.09 8.87 4.31
C GLN A 541 -33.47 10.08 3.44
N PHE A 542 -34.13 9.84 2.32
CA PHE A 542 -34.64 10.88 1.43
C PHE A 542 -35.95 10.46 0.76
N PHE A 543 -36.69 11.44 0.24
CA PHE A 543 -37.93 11.21 -0.51
C PHE A 543 -37.97 12.02 -1.81
N ILE A 544 -38.80 11.55 -2.75
CA ILE A 544 -39.14 12.24 -4.00
C ILE A 544 -40.63 12.56 -3.98
N THR A 545 -41.01 13.82 -4.11
CA THR A 545 -42.43 14.20 -4.18
C THR A 545 -43.04 13.81 -5.52
N THR A 546 -44.33 13.46 -5.53
CA THR A 546 -45.10 13.19 -6.77
C THR A 546 -46.01 14.35 -7.14
N VAL A 547 -46.22 15.29 -6.22
CA VAL A 547 -46.94 16.55 -6.40
C VAL A 547 -46.18 17.73 -5.77
N ALA A 548 -46.65 18.96 -6.01
CA ALA A 548 -46.19 20.13 -5.27
C ALA A 548 -46.75 20.11 -3.84
N HIS A 549 -45.94 20.44 -2.83
CA HIS A 549 -46.36 20.35 -1.43
C HIS A 549 -45.63 21.37 -0.53
N SER A 550 -45.96 22.65 -0.68
CA SER A 550 -45.30 23.79 0.00
C SER A 550 -45.27 23.73 1.53
N ALA A 551 -46.12 22.92 2.18
CA ALA A 551 -46.07 22.72 3.63
C ALA A 551 -44.79 21.99 4.13
N LEU A 552 -43.95 21.50 3.21
CA LEU A 552 -42.62 20.92 3.47
C LEU A 552 -41.47 21.96 3.33
N ASP A 553 -41.75 23.14 2.78
CA ASP A 553 -40.74 24.19 2.57
C ASP A 553 -40.18 24.69 3.91
N ASN A 554 -38.85 24.79 4.02
CA ASN A 554 -38.12 25.12 5.25
C ASN A 554 -38.38 24.13 6.42
N LYS A 555 -38.73 22.88 6.10
CA LYS A 555 -38.75 21.75 7.04
C LYS A 555 -37.90 20.57 6.57
N HIS A 556 -37.82 20.37 5.26
CA HIS A 556 -37.01 19.34 4.62
C HIS A 556 -36.05 19.99 3.63
N THR A 557 -34.76 19.65 3.73
CA THR A 557 -33.74 20.16 2.81
C THR A 557 -33.98 19.63 1.40
N VAL A 558 -34.31 20.51 0.47
CA VAL A 558 -34.44 20.21 -0.97
C VAL A 558 -33.04 20.17 -1.56
N PHE A 559 -32.61 19.03 -2.10
CA PHE A 559 -31.24 18.86 -2.61
C PHE A 559 -31.14 18.37 -4.06
N GLY A 560 -32.27 18.05 -4.69
CA GLY A 560 -32.30 17.74 -6.11
C GLY A 560 -33.70 17.78 -6.73
N ARG A 561 -33.75 17.55 -8.04
CA ARG A 561 -34.98 17.40 -8.83
C ARG A 561 -34.80 16.33 -9.91
N VAL A 562 -35.84 15.53 -10.14
CA VAL A 562 -35.82 14.51 -11.20
C VAL A 562 -35.86 15.20 -12.57
N THR A 563 -34.85 14.97 -13.39
CA THR A 563 -34.75 15.47 -14.76
C THR A 563 -35.27 14.47 -15.79
N ASP A 564 -35.12 13.17 -15.54
CA ASP A 564 -35.64 12.09 -16.40
C ASP A 564 -36.04 10.87 -15.53
N GLY A 565 -36.92 10.01 -16.02
CA GLY A 565 -37.51 8.89 -15.26
C GLY A 565 -38.68 9.28 -14.34
N GLN A 566 -39.42 10.35 -14.66
CA GLN A 566 -40.63 10.74 -13.91
C GLN A 566 -41.75 9.68 -14.02
N ASP A 567 -41.79 8.92 -15.12
CA ASP A 567 -42.65 7.77 -15.31
C ASP A 567 -42.29 6.61 -14.36
N VAL A 568 -40.99 6.37 -14.11
CA VAL A 568 -40.50 5.42 -13.11
C VAL A 568 -40.97 5.84 -11.70
N VAL A 569 -40.81 7.11 -11.33
CA VAL A 569 -41.32 7.63 -10.04
C VAL A 569 -42.84 7.43 -9.90
N THR A 570 -43.59 7.72 -10.95
CA THR A 570 -45.06 7.53 -10.98
C THR A 570 -45.45 6.05 -10.95
N SER A 571 -44.65 5.17 -11.55
CA SER A 571 -44.81 3.72 -11.53
C SER A 571 -44.55 3.12 -10.13
N ILE A 572 -43.56 3.66 -9.41
CA ILE A 572 -43.31 3.34 -7.99
C ILE A 572 -44.48 3.83 -7.12
N GLU A 573 -44.98 5.05 -7.33
CA GLU A 573 -46.17 5.57 -6.62
C GLU A 573 -47.42 4.72 -6.85
N GLY A 574 -47.60 4.20 -8.07
CA GLY A 574 -48.78 3.44 -8.49
C GLY A 574 -48.91 2.03 -7.88
N VAL A 575 -47.92 1.54 -7.13
CA VAL A 575 -47.97 0.18 -6.56
C VAL A 575 -48.95 0.06 -5.40
N LYS A 576 -49.36 -1.18 -5.10
CA LYS A 576 -50.18 -1.48 -3.93
C LYS A 576 -49.31 -1.43 -2.67
N THR A 577 -49.77 -0.71 -1.67
CA THR A 577 -49.16 -0.61 -0.35
C THR A 577 -50.03 -1.27 0.72
N ASP A 578 -49.43 -1.52 1.88
CA ASP A 578 -50.10 -2.00 3.08
C ASP A 578 -50.69 -0.84 3.93
N LYS A 579 -51.03 -1.12 5.20
CA LYS A 579 -51.58 -0.13 6.14
C LYS A 579 -50.55 0.87 6.69
N GLN A 580 -49.26 0.67 6.42
CA GLN A 580 -48.14 1.52 6.84
C GLN A 580 -47.53 2.28 5.65
N ASP A 581 -48.25 2.33 4.53
CA ASP A 581 -47.79 2.88 3.24
C ASP A 581 -46.59 2.11 2.63
N LYS A 582 -46.28 0.89 3.09
CA LYS A 582 -45.16 0.09 2.57
C LYS A 582 -45.60 -0.72 1.35
N PRO A 583 -44.86 -0.72 0.22
CA PRO A 583 -45.17 -1.55 -0.95
C PRO A 583 -45.28 -3.05 -0.60
N LEU A 584 -46.29 -3.71 -1.19
CA LEU A 584 -46.47 -5.17 -1.03
C LEU A 584 -45.38 -5.98 -1.73
N ASP A 585 -44.89 -5.47 -2.87
CA ASP A 585 -43.76 -6.00 -3.60
C ASP A 585 -42.56 -5.05 -3.40
N ASP A 586 -41.45 -5.57 -2.89
CA ASP A 586 -40.23 -4.80 -2.62
C ASP A 586 -39.69 -4.10 -3.88
N ILE A 587 -39.60 -2.76 -3.83
CA ILE A 587 -38.88 -1.95 -4.81
C ILE A 587 -37.56 -1.51 -4.18
N LYS A 588 -36.43 -1.72 -4.87
CA LYS A 588 -35.09 -1.51 -4.30
C LYS A 588 -34.24 -0.62 -5.19
N ILE A 589 -33.33 0.12 -4.57
CA ILE A 589 -32.19 0.75 -5.24
C ILE A 589 -31.15 -0.36 -5.49
N VAL A 590 -30.73 -0.53 -6.74
CA VAL A 590 -29.65 -1.43 -7.15
C VAL A 590 -28.30 -0.74 -6.92
N SER A 591 -28.15 0.48 -7.41
CA SER A 591 -26.98 1.34 -7.23
C SER A 591 -27.32 2.80 -7.56
N ILE A 592 -26.42 3.73 -7.22
CA ILE A 592 -26.56 5.15 -7.62
C ILE A 592 -25.26 5.62 -8.29
N SER A 593 -25.37 6.03 -9.56
CA SER A 593 -24.26 6.56 -10.35
C SER A 593 -24.19 8.10 -10.21
N ILE A 594 -23.02 8.68 -9.92
CA ILE A 594 -22.87 10.14 -9.70
C ILE A 594 -22.06 10.81 -10.82
N GLY A 595 -22.61 11.89 -11.40
CA GLY A 595 -21.98 12.75 -12.41
C GLY A 595 -21.53 14.11 -11.87
N TYR A 596 -20.45 14.66 -12.47
CA TYR A 596 -19.77 15.90 -12.04
C TYR A 596 -19.74 17.01 -13.08
N LYS A 597 -20.43 16.81 -14.21
CA LYS A 597 -20.60 17.81 -15.26
C LYS A 597 -22.08 18.15 -15.32
N GLU A 598 -22.40 19.41 -15.54
CA GLU A 598 -23.71 19.75 -16.08
C GLU A 598 -23.74 19.28 -17.53
N GLU A 599 -24.76 18.50 -17.88
CA GLU A 599 -25.10 18.29 -19.28
C GLU A 599 -25.62 19.63 -19.84
N LYS A 600 -25.14 19.99 -21.03
CA LYS A 600 -25.39 21.27 -21.69
C LYS A 600 -26.58 21.20 -22.63
#